data_AF-A0A1R2CGD1-F1
#
_entry.id   AF-A0A1R2CGD1-F1
#
_cell.length_a   1.000
_cell.length_b   1.000
_cell.length_c   1.000
_cell.angle_alpha   90.00
_cell.angle_beta   90.00
_cell.angle_gamma   90.00
#
_symmetry.space_group_name_H-M   'P 1'
#
loop_
_entity.id
_entity.type
_entity.pdbx_description
1 polymer ?
#
loop_
_entity_poly.entity_id
_entity_poly.type
_entity_poly.pdbx_seq_one_letter_code
_entity_poly.pdbx_strand_id
1 'polypeptide(L)'
;MGFLHAVFFVIIPSIGACTVLSLRLGQELPKACRRTGRSIGMGYNYLKILLKHITPRSSHGVELVRKMRQTGQQAFAFSNEVKWNLLETGPMVKNILPGITEDPFDKFGLKPVEKKIQPKGDLNSILLSVLEERQRIITSKSDRAKEEETLNKL
;
A
#
# COMPACT_ATOMS: atom_id res chain seq x y z
N MET A 1 -33.02 15.81 -31.12
CA MET A 1 -33.64 14.83 -32.03
C MET A 1 -33.42 13.37 -31.60
N GLY A 2 -32.23 12.96 -31.11
CA GLY A 2 -31.94 11.52 -30.85
C GLY A 2 -32.78 10.83 -29.77
N PHE A 3 -33.09 11.51 -28.66
CA PHE A 3 -33.87 10.89 -27.56
C PHE A 3 -35.32 10.59 -27.94
N LEU A 4 -36.01 11.53 -28.59
CA LEU A 4 -37.38 11.34 -29.08
C LEU A 4 -37.46 10.20 -30.11
N HIS A 5 -36.46 10.08 -30.98
CA HIS A 5 -36.39 9.00 -31.97
C HIS A 5 -36.19 7.64 -31.30
N ALA A 6 -35.34 7.55 -30.27
CA ALA A 6 -35.13 6.32 -29.52
C ALA A 6 -36.40 5.88 -28.77
N VAL A 7 -37.09 6.81 -28.13
CA VAL A 7 -38.35 6.50 -27.43
C VAL A 7 -39.40 5.98 -28.40
N PHE A 8 -39.60 6.66 -29.54
CA PHE A 8 -40.70 6.34 -30.45
C PHE A 8 -40.45 5.07 -31.28
N PHE A 9 -39.21 4.83 -31.72
CA PHE A 9 -38.89 3.68 -32.58
C PHE A 9 -38.41 2.45 -31.81
N VAL A 10 -37.90 2.61 -30.59
CA VAL A 10 -37.39 1.47 -29.81
C VAL A 10 -38.30 1.16 -28.64
N ILE A 11 -38.61 2.13 -27.78
CA ILE A 11 -39.31 1.85 -26.52
C ILE A 11 -40.78 1.49 -26.76
N ILE A 12 -41.50 2.29 -27.55
CA ILE A 12 -42.95 2.08 -27.79
C ILE A 12 -43.21 0.71 -28.46
N PRO A 13 -42.51 0.33 -29.55
CA PRO A 13 -42.75 -0.96 -30.19
C PRO A 13 -42.34 -2.14 -29.30
N SER A 14 -41.28 -1.98 -28.50
CA SER A 14 -40.82 -3.03 -27.56
C SER A 14 -41.87 -3.31 -26.49
N ILE A 15 -42.44 -2.27 -25.89
CA ILE A 15 -43.49 -2.42 -24.88
C ILE A 15 -44.75 -3.02 -25.52
N GLY A 16 -45.13 -2.57 -26.71
CA GLY A 16 -46.25 -3.12 -27.47
C GLY A 16 -46.07 -4.62 -27.77
N ALA A 17 -44.91 -5.02 -28.27
CA ALA A 17 -44.58 -6.41 -28.55
C ALA A 17 -44.61 -7.28 -27.28
N CYS A 18 -44.04 -6.80 -26.17
CA CYS A 18 -44.11 -7.47 -24.88
C CYS A 18 -45.55 -7.62 -24.36
N THR A 19 -46.40 -6.64 -24.63
CA THR A 19 -47.81 -6.65 -24.21
C THR A 19 -48.60 -7.67 -25.03
N VAL A 20 -48.38 -7.74 -26.35
CA VAL A 20 -49.00 -8.75 -27.21
C VAL A 20 -48.54 -10.16 -26.86
N LEU A 21 -47.24 -10.35 -26.59
CA LEU A 21 -46.69 -11.63 -26.13
C LEU A 21 -47.26 -12.04 -24.77
N SER A 22 -47.38 -11.10 -23.84
CA SER A 22 -48.03 -11.30 -22.54
C SER A 22 -49.48 -11.80 -22.71
N LEU A 23 -50.27 -11.13 -23.55
CA LEU A 23 -51.66 -11.53 -23.80
C LEU A 23 -51.76 -12.91 -24.47
N ARG A 24 -50.79 -13.30 -25.31
CA ARG A 24 -50.72 -14.63 -25.92
C ARG A 24 -50.36 -15.76 -24.95
N LEU A 25 -49.62 -15.47 -23.88
CA LEU A 25 -49.18 -16.48 -22.91
C LEU A 25 -50.29 -16.94 -21.96
N GLY A 26 -51.36 -16.15 -21.80
CA GLY A 26 -52.56 -16.53 -21.05
C GLY A 26 -52.28 -17.10 -19.65
N GLN A 27 -52.63 -18.37 -19.43
CA GLN A 27 -52.49 -19.05 -18.13
C GLN A 27 -51.04 -19.34 -17.72
N GLU A 28 -50.08 -19.28 -18.64
CA GLU A 28 -48.66 -19.52 -18.33
C GLU A 28 -47.94 -18.26 -17.86
N LEU A 29 -48.54 -17.08 -18.04
CA LEU A 29 -48.00 -15.79 -17.63
C LEU A 29 -47.55 -15.76 -16.14
N PRO A 30 -48.36 -16.18 -15.15
CA PRO A 30 -47.93 -16.17 -13.75
C PRO A 30 -46.75 -17.12 -13.48
N LYS A 31 -46.62 -18.23 -14.22
CA LYS A 31 -45.48 -19.14 -14.10
C LYS A 31 -44.22 -18.51 -14.69
N ALA A 32 -44.33 -17.85 -15.85
CA ALA A 32 -43.24 -17.12 -16.47
C ALA A 32 -42.77 -15.95 -15.60
N CYS A 33 -43.69 -15.12 -15.09
CA CYS A 33 -43.36 -14.01 -14.18
C CYS A 33 -42.64 -14.49 -12.92
N ARG A 34 -43.06 -15.61 -12.32
CA ARG A 34 -42.36 -16.21 -11.16
C ARG A 34 -40.94 -16.65 -11.50
N ARG A 35 -40.74 -17.28 -12.67
CA ARG A 35 -39.40 -17.69 -13.13
C ARG A 35 -38.52 -16.48 -13.39
N THR A 36 -39.02 -15.46 -14.07
CA THR A 36 -38.29 -14.21 -14.35
C THR A 36 -37.94 -13.49 -13.06
N GLY A 37 -38.89 -13.32 -12.13
CA GLY A 37 -38.64 -12.71 -10.83
C GLY A 37 -37.59 -13.47 -10.02
N ARG A 38 -37.63 -14.81 -10.02
CA ARG A 38 -36.59 -15.64 -9.38
C ARG A 38 -35.22 -15.46 -10.04
N SER A 39 -35.18 -15.39 -11.37
CA SER A 39 -33.94 -15.16 -12.13
C SER A 39 -33.32 -13.79 -11.81
N ILE A 40 -34.13 -12.73 -11.77
CA ILE A 40 -33.69 -11.38 -11.41
C ILE A 40 -33.18 -11.35 -9.97
N GLY A 41 -33.92 -11.96 -9.03
CA GLY A 41 -33.51 -12.04 -7.63
C GLY A 41 -32.20 -12.80 -7.44
N MET A 42 -32.00 -13.91 -8.15
CA MET A 42 -30.72 -14.63 -8.16
C MET A 42 -29.60 -13.77 -8.75
N GLY A 43 -29.85 -13.08 -9.87
CA GLY A 43 -28.88 -12.17 -10.48
C GLY A 43 -28.42 -11.07 -9.53
N TYR A 44 -29.35 -10.47 -8.77
CA TYR A 44 -29.02 -9.48 -7.75
C TYR A 44 -28.13 -10.05 -6.64
N ASN A 45 -28.43 -11.27 -6.16
CA ASN A 45 -27.59 -11.94 -5.16
C ASN A 45 -26.17 -12.20 -5.69
N TYR A 46 -26.02 -12.65 -6.93
CA TYR A 46 -24.70 -12.84 -7.54
C TYR A 46 -23.96 -11.52 -7.69
N LEU A 47 -24.62 -10.47 -8.16
CA LEU A 47 -24.04 -9.14 -8.27
C LEU A 47 -23.55 -8.63 -6.92
N LYS A 48 -24.33 -8.83 -5.85
CA LYS A 48 -23.95 -8.47 -4.48
C LYS A 48 -22.70 -9.21 -4.01
N ILE A 49 -22.58 -10.51 -4.30
CA ILE A 49 -21.40 -11.31 -3.96
C ILE A 49 -20.19 -10.85 -4.75
N LEU A 50 -20.38 -10.57 -6.04
CA LEU A 50 -19.34 -10.06 -6.93
C LEU A 50 -18.82 -8.71 -6.43
N LEU A 51 -19.71 -7.77 -6.11
CA LEU A 51 -19.35 -6.49 -5.51
C LEU A 51 -18.61 -6.68 -4.19
N LYS A 52 -19.02 -7.62 -3.34
CA LYS A 52 -18.31 -7.92 -2.09
C LYS A 52 -16.89 -8.48 -2.32
N HIS A 53 -16.64 -9.15 -3.45
CA HIS A 53 -15.31 -9.64 -3.82
C HIS A 53 -14.44 -8.57 -4.47
N ILE A 54 -15.04 -7.72 -5.31
CA ILE A 54 -14.33 -6.65 -6.02
C ILE A 54 -14.01 -5.50 -5.06
N THR A 55 -14.89 -5.20 -4.10
CA THR A 55 -14.63 -4.19 -3.09
C THR A 55 -13.40 -4.61 -2.27
N PRO A 56 -12.30 -3.86 -2.33
CA PRO A 56 -11.10 -4.20 -1.61
C PRO A 56 -11.44 -4.27 -0.12
N ARG A 57 -11.22 -5.44 0.49
CA ARG A 57 -11.26 -5.56 1.96
C ARG A 57 -10.15 -4.67 2.49
N SER A 58 -10.54 -3.51 3.00
CA SER A 58 -9.66 -2.45 3.51
C SER A 58 -8.65 -2.91 4.57
N SER A 59 -8.76 -4.14 5.07
CA SER A 59 -7.80 -4.75 5.99
C SER A 59 -6.51 -5.27 5.35
N HIS A 60 -6.52 -5.68 4.07
CA HIS A 60 -5.33 -6.30 3.46
C HIS A 60 -4.22 -5.30 3.10
N GLY A 61 -4.57 -4.06 2.75
CA GLY A 61 -3.58 -3.01 2.49
C GLY A 61 -2.80 -2.62 3.76
N VAL A 62 -3.52 -2.46 4.88
CA VAL A 62 -2.90 -2.15 6.18
C VAL A 62 -2.05 -3.33 6.68
N GLU A 63 -2.50 -4.56 6.47
CA GLU A 63 -1.76 -5.76 6.84
C GLU A 63 -0.48 -5.93 6.00
N LEU A 64 -0.53 -5.60 4.71
CA LEU A 64 0.64 -5.57 3.83
C LEU A 64 1.67 -4.53 4.30
N VAL A 65 1.23 -3.30 4.56
CA VAL A 65 2.11 -2.23 5.08
C VAL A 65 2.72 -2.63 6.44
N ARG A 66 1.92 -3.28 7.30
CA ARG A 66 2.40 -3.78 8.60
C ARG A 66 3.44 -4.88 8.45
N LYS A 67 3.23 -5.85 7.54
CA LYS A 67 4.20 -6.90 7.22
C LYS A 67 5.48 -6.30 6.61
N MET A 68 5.36 -5.37 5.66
CA MET A 68 6.53 -4.68 5.08
C MET A 68 7.33 -3.91 6.14
N ARG A 69 6.66 -3.23 7.08
CA ARG A 69 7.33 -2.54 8.19
C ARG A 69 8.05 -3.53 9.12
N GLN A 70 7.44 -4.66 9.45
CA GLN A 70 8.05 -5.70 10.27
C GLN A 70 9.27 -6.33 9.56
N THR A 71 9.16 -6.66 8.28
CA THR A 71 10.26 -7.18 7.48
C THR A 71 11.41 -6.17 7.37
N GLY A 72 11.09 -4.88 7.19
CA GLY A 72 12.11 -3.82 7.19
C GLY A 72 12.85 -3.69 8.53
N GLN A 73 12.14 -3.82 9.66
CA GLN A 73 12.76 -3.83 10.99
C GLN A 73 13.64 -5.06 11.21
N GLN A 74 13.21 -6.24 10.75
CA GLN A 74 14.00 -7.47 10.81
C GLN A 74 15.25 -7.39 9.94
N ALA A 75 15.14 -6.85 8.71
CA ALA A 75 16.28 -6.65 7.83
C ALA A 75 17.30 -5.67 8.44
N PHE A 76 16.83 -4.60 9.09
CA PHE A 76 17.70 -3.65 9.79
C PHE A 76 18.37 -4.27 11.02
N ALA A 77 17.63 -5.06 11.81
CA ALA A 77 18.18 -5.79 12.95
C ALA A 77 19.24 -6.81 12.52
N PHE A 78 18.95 -7.61 11.48
CA PHE A 78 19.89 -8.56 10.90
C PHE A 78 21.13 -7.85 10.35
N SER A 79 20.97 -6.75 9.62
CA SER A 79 22.11 -5.98 9.11
C SER A 79 22.99 -5.44 10.23
N ASN A 80 22.40 -5.02 11.36
CA ASN A 80 23.16 -4.58 12.52
C ASN A 80 23.86 -5.74 13.21
N GLU A 81 23.20 -6.89 13.37
CA GLU A 81 23.77 -8.09 13.96
C GLU A 81 24.94 -8.62 13.12
N VAL A 82 24.79 -8.69 11.80
CA VAL A 82 25.87 -9.04 10.87
C VAL A 82 27.02 -8.03 10.96
N LYS A 83 26.71 -6.72 11.00
CA LYS A 83 27.74 -5.68 11.17
C LYS A 83 28.51 -5.85 12.48
N TRP A 84 27.83 -6.13 13.59
CA TRP A 84 28.47 -6.37 14.89
C TRP A 84 29.32 -7.63 14.88
N ASN A 85 28.81 -8.74 14.33
CA ASN A 85 29.55 -9.99 14.21
C ASN A 85 30.81 -9.83 13.34
N LEU A 86 30.73 -9.06 12.24
CA LEU A 86 31.89 -8.75 11.39
C LEU A 86 32.92 -7.86 12.10
N LEU A 87 32.49 -6.88 12.89
CA LEU A 87 33.38 -6.04 13.69
C LEU A 87 34.03 -6.81 14.85
N GLU A 88 33.31 -7.74 15.48
CA GLU A 88 33.82 -8.61 16.56
C GLU A 88 34.80 -9.66 16.04
N THR A 89 34.59 -10.17 14.82
CA THR A 89 35.51 -11.11 14.17
C THR A 89 36.71 -10.43 13.51
N GLY A 90 36.65 -9.13 13.24
CA GLY A 90 37.77 -8.32 12.74
C GLY A 90 39.13 -8.55 13.44
N PRO A 91 39.23 -8.50 14.79
CA PRO A 91 40.48 -8.80 15.49
C PRO A 91 40.96 -10.25 15.33
N MET A 92 40.06 -11.23 15.16
CA MET A 92 40.46 -12.62 14.85
C MET A 92 41.03 -12.75 13.43
N VAL A 93 40.41 -12.09 12.45
CA VAL A 93 40.91 -12.07 11.06
C VAL A 93 42.29 -11.43 10.96
N LYS A 94 42.51 -10.32 11.69
CA LYS A 94 43.80 -9.63 11.77
C LYS A 94 44.91 -10.49 12.41
N ASN A 95 44.56 -11.36 13.35
CA ASN A 95 45.50 -12.30 13.98
C ASN A 95 45.86 -13.48 13.07
N ILE A 96 44.96 -13.90 12.17
CA ILE A 96 45.17 -15.03 11.24
C ILE A 96 45.95 -14.60 9.98
N LEU A 97 45.80 -13.33 9.55
CA LEU A 97 46.44 -12.78 8.34
C LEU A 97 47.17 -11.45 8.64
N PRO A 98 48.38 -11.49 9.22
CA PRO A 98 49.11 -10.30 9.66
C PRO A 98 49.68 -9.42 8.52
N GLY A 99 49.45 -9.78 7.25
CA GLY A 99 50.01 -9.10 6.06
C GLY A 99 49.02 -8.28 5.24
N ILE A 100 47.74 -8.21 5.61
CA ILE A 100 46.76 -7.40 4.87
C ILE A 100 46.79 -5.97 5.44
N THR A 101 47.40 -5.06 4.68
CA THR A 101 47.62 -3.65 5.07
C THR A 101 46.37 -2.78 4.94
N GLU A 102 45.35 -3.25 4.21
CA GLU A 102 44.08 -2.55 4.02
C GLU A 102 42.96 -3.29 4.75
N ASP A 103 42.28 -2.60 5.67
CA ASP A 103 41.14 -3.16 6.40
C ASP A 103 40.04 -3.52 5.37
N PRO A 104 39.71 -4.80 5.14
CA PRO A 104 38.79 -5.19 4.06
C PRO A 104 37.37 -4.64 4.28
N PHE A 105 37.09 -4.10 5.47
CA PHE A 105 35.82 -3.51 5.88
C PHE A 105 35.69 -2.02 5.55
N ASP A 106 36.78 -1.31 5.28
CA ASP A 106 36.75 0.12 4.92
C ASP A 106 36.13 0.33 3.54
N LYS A 107 36.32 -0.62 2.62
CA LYS A 107 35.72 -0.64 1.28
C LYS A 107 34.19 -0.80 1.30
N PHE A 108 33.64 -1.30 2.42
CA PHE A 108 32.21 -1.43 2.68
C PHE A 108 31.64 -0.29 3.55
N GLY A 109 32.44 0.74 3.87
CA GLY A 109 32.00 1.87 4.70
C GLY A 109 31.68 1.50 6.15
N LEU A 110 32.16 0.36 6.63
CA LEU A 110 31.94 -0.12 7.99
C LEU A 110 32.94 0.54 8.94
N LYS A 111 32.87 1.88 9.07
CA LYS A 111 33.58 2.56 10.14
C LYS A 111 32.98 2.10 11.49
N PRO A 112 33.82 1.81 12.50
CA PRO A 112 33.31 1.61 13.85
C PRO A 112 32.52 2.86 14.20
N VAL A 113 31.23 2.67 14.50
CA VAL A 113 30.41 3.78 14.97
C VAL A 113 31.06 4.22 16.28
N GLU A 114 31.72 5.38 16.27
CA GLU A 114 32.15 6.05 17.50
C GLU A 114 30.98 5.93 18.46
N LYS A 115 31.19 5.23 19.59
CA LYS A 115 30.14 5.03 20.59
C LYS A 115 29.53 6.41 20.84
N LYS A 116 28.30 6.64 20.37
CA LYS A 116 27.54 7.84 20.68
C LYS A 116 27.64 7.96 22.18
N ILE A 117 28.34 9.00 22.62
CA ILE A 117 28.57 9.32 24.03
C ILE A 117 27.21 9.15 24.68
N GLN A 118 27.08 8.16 25.59
CA GLN A 118 25.90 8.13 26.45
C GLN A 118 25.92 9.49 27.15
N PRO A 119 24.88 10.33 26.99
CA PRO A 119 24.90 11.63 27.62
C PRO A 119 24.86 11.41 29.13
N LYS A 120 26.04 11.47 29.77
CA LYS A 120 26.14 11.82 31.17
C LYS A 120 25.78 13.30 31.24
N GLY A 121 24.49 13.60 31.30
CA GLY A 121 24.00 14.96 31.22
C GLY A 121 22.52 15.08 31.54
N ASP A 122 22.22 16.09 32.35
CA ASP A 122 20.92 16.44 32.92
C ASP A 122 19.79 16.47 31.88
N LEU A 123 18.57 16.07 32.26
CA LEU A 123 17.39 15.83 31.41
C LEU A 123 17.11 16.97 30.39
N ASN A 124 17.43 18.20 30.77
CA ASN A 124 17.26 19.39 29.94
C ASN A 124 18.16 19.39 28.69
N SER A 125 19.38 18.85 28.79
CA SER A 125 20.32 18.75 27.66
C SER A 125 19.84 17.75 26.60
N ILE A 126 19.20 16.66 27.04
CA ILE A 126 18.63 15.65 26.16
C ILE A 126 17.41 16.22 25.43
N LEU A 127 16.53 16.93 26.14
CA LEU A 127 15.36 17.57 25.52
C LEU A 127 15.74 18.62 24.48
N LEU A 128 16.76 19.44 24.74
CA LEU A 128 17.24 20.43 23.78
C LEU A 128 17.80 19.78 22.52
N SER A 129 18.62 18.72 22.65
CA SER A 129 19.15 18.00 21.48
C SER A 129 18.05 17.38 20.61
N VAL A 130 16.98 16.87 21.23
CA VAL A 130 15.82 16.29 20.52
C VAL A 130 15.00 17.38 19.82
N LEU A 131 14.87 18.56 20.42
CA LEU A 131 14.15 19.69 19.83
C LEU A 131 14.91 20.28 18.63
N GLU A 132 16.22 20.43 18.74
CA GLU A 132 17.09 20.88 17.65
C GLU A 132 17.07 19.91 16.47
N GLU A 133 17.13 18.61 16.75
CA GLU A 133 17.07 17.58 15.71
C GLU A 133 15.69 17.53 15.04
N ARG A 134 14.61 17.77 15.80
CA ARG A 134 13.26 17.92 15.24
C ARG A 134 13.15 19.13 14.32
N GLN A 135 13.71 20.28 14.71
CA GLN A 135 13.72 21.47 13.86
C GLN A 135 14.48 21.23 12.56
N ARG A 136 15.63 20.56 12.61
CA ARG A 136 16.43 20.20 11.42
C ARG A 136 15.67 19.28 10.45
N ILE A 137 14.89 18.35 10.97
CA ILE A 137 14.05 17.46 10.15
C ILE A 137 12.89 18.23 9.50
N ILE A 138 12.31 19.21 10.19
CA ILE A 138 11.23 20.04 9.64
C ILE A 138 11.76 20.95 8.52
N THR A 139 12.92 21.58 8.70
CA THR A 139 13.52 22.44 7.67
C THR A 139 13.93 21.63 6.44
N SER A 140 14.62 20.49 6.62
CA SER A 140 14.98 19.63 5.48
C SER A 140 13.79 19.06 4.71
N LYS A 141 12.63 18.87 5.35
CA LYS A 141 11.39 18.48 4.66
C LYS A 141 10.75 19.62 3.90
N SER A 142 10.80 20.85 4.42
CA SER A 142 10.24 22.01 3.72
C SER A 142 11.08 22.39 2.50
N ASP A 143 12.40 22.25 2.58
CA ASP A 143 13.31 22.51 1.46
C ASP A 143 13.09 21.49 0.33
N ARG A 144 12.93 20.20 0.65
CA ARG A 144 12.59 19.16 -0.34
C ARG A 144 11.22 19.39 -1.00
N ALA A 145 10.23 19.84 -0.24
CA ALA A 145 8.91 20.14 -0.80
C ALA A 145 8.96 21.33 -1.78
N LYS A 146 9.83 22.31 -1.53
CA LYS A 146 10.07 23.44 -2.46
C LYS A 146 10.81 23.01 -3.71
N GLU A 147 11.78 22.10 -3.60
CA GLU A 147 12.49 21.52 -4.75
C GLU A 147 11.56 20.68 -5.65
N GLU A 148 10.61 19.95 -5.06
CA GLU A 148 9.59 19.21 -5.82
C GLU A 148 8.56 20.13 -6.51
N GLU A 149 8.22 21.28 -5.90
CA GLU A 149 7.35 22.29 -6.53
C GLU A 149 8.04 23.03 -7.69
N THR A 150 9.35 23.26 -7.63
CA THR A 150 10.09 23.89 -8.73
C THR A 150 10.32 22.93 -9.90
N LEU A 151 10.54 21.64 -9.62
CA LEU A 151 10.62 20.59 -10.65
C LEU A 151 9.31 20.35 -11.41
N ASN A 152 8.15 20.54 -10.76
CA ASN A 152 6.84 20.37 -11.40
C ASN A 152 6.35 21.60 -12.20
N LYS A 153 7.08 22.72 -12.16
CA LYS A 153 6.75 23.96 -12.91
C LYS A 153 7.62 24.19 -14.15
N LEU A 154 8.63 23.35 -14.37
CA LEU A 154 9.44 23.26 -15.59
C LEU A 154 8.82 22.25 -16.56
#